data_AF-A0A8S8YS40-F1
#
_entry.id   AF-A0A8S8YS40-F1
#
_cell.length_a   1.000
_cell.length_b   1.000
_cell.length_c   1.000
_cell.angle_alpha   90.00
_cell.angle_beta   90.00
_cell.angle_gamma   90.00
#
_symmetry.space_group_name_H-M   'P 1'
#
loop_
_entity.id
_entity.type
_entity.pdbx_description
1 polymer ?
#
loop_
_entity_poly.entity_id
_entity_poly.type
_entity_poly.pdbx_seq_one_letter_code
_entity_poly.pdbx_strand_id
1 'polypeptide(L)'
;MRGEVHSINVSDGGVPKSMVESADIMNSGVEGDFNRFRSNKGGDADRAVCIFSLELIQRLKDEGHPIEIGSTGENLTIRGVDWDSLSEGTRLEIGDVVLELSEPCAPCSKIGESFIGRRFDRVDHDQEYGWSRWLARVLREGRVSVGDSVNIVITPDQ
;
A
#
# COMPACT_ATOMS: atom_id res chain seq x y z
N MET A 1 2.77 18.65 -7.65
CA MET A 1 1.79 17.81 -8.37
C MET A 1 0.92 17.13 -7.33
N ARG A 2 -0.36 16.86 -7.61
CA ARG A 2 -1.20 16.07 -6.70
C ARG A 2 -0.93 14.60 -6.95
N GLY A 3 -0.97 13.79 -5.90
CA GLY A 3 -0.83 12.35 -6.05
C GLY A 3 -2.05 11.75 -6.76
N GLU A 4 -1.93 10.51 -7.21
CA GLU A 4 -2.98 9.79 -7.94
C GLU A 4 -2.91 8.29 -7.67
N VAL A 5 -4.07 7.64 -7.62
CA VAL A 5 -4.19 6.18 -7.60
C VAL A 5 -3.85 5.63 -8.98
N HIS A 6 -2.73 4.90 -9.06
CA HIS A 6 -2.32 4.25 -10.29
C HIS A 6 -2.95 2.87 -10.47
N SER A 7 -3.07 2.09 -9.38
CA SER A 7 -3.67 0.76 -9.42
C SER A 7 -4.36 0.42 -8.09
N ILE A 8 -5.42 -0.37 -8.19
CA ILE A 8 -6.11 -1.00 -7.08
C ILE A 8 -5.96 -2.51 -7.28
N ASN A 9 -5.40 -3.20 -6.29
CA ASN A 9 -5.05 -4.61 -6.40
C ASN A 9 -5.71 -5.42 -5.27
N VAL A 10 -6.35 -6.52 -5.65
CA VAL A 10 -7.04 -7.43 -4.73
C VAL A 10 -6.70 -8.89 -5.04
N SER A 11 -6.80 -9.76 -4.04
CA SER A 11 -6.66 -11.21 -4.23
C SER A 11 -7.57 -11.97 -3.26
N ASP A 12 -8.02 -13.17 -3.62
CA ASP A 12 -8.63 -14.11 -2.69
C ASP A 12 -7.62 -14.79 -1.74
N GLY A 13 -6.35 -14.41 -1.84
CA GLY A 13 -5.31 -14.71 -0.88
C GLY A 13 -3.93 -14.85 -1.53
N GLY A 14 -2.95 -14.12 -1.00
CA GLY A 14 -1.55 -14.25 -1.43
C GLY A 14 -1.10 -13.13 -2.36
N VAL A 15 -0.09 -13.44 -3.17
CA VAL A 15 0.50 -12.53 -4.16
C VAL A 15 0.81 -13.34 -5.43
N PRO A 16 0.77 -12.74 -6.64
CA PRO A 16 0.44 -11.33 -6.91
C PRO A 16 -1.07 -11.04 -6.78
N LYS A 17 -1.39 -9.79 -6.46
CA LYS A 17 -2.77 -9.29 -6.50
C LYS A 17 -3.15 -8.89 -7.92
N SER A 18 -4.43 -9.03 -8.26
CA SER A 18 -4.98 -8.67 -9.57
C SER A 18 -5.59 -7.27 -9.54
N MET A 19 -5.44 -6.53 -10.65
CA MET A 19 -5.95 -5.18 -10.79
C MET A 19 -7.47 -5.15 -10.93
N VAL A 20 -8.11 -4.17 -10.31
CA VAL A 20 -9.53 -3.81 -10.49
C VAL A 20 -9.67 -2.31 -10.75
N GLU A 21 -10.72 -1.92 -11.45
CA GLU A 21 -10.98 -0.50 -11.79
C GLU A 21 -11.36 0.35 -10.56
N SER A 22 -12.02 -0.27 -9.59
CA SER A 22 -12.48 0.37 -8.35
C SER A 22 -12.69 -0.65 -7.26
N ALA A 23 -12.58 -0.24 -5.99
CA ALA A 23 -12.93 -1.06 -4.84
C ALA A 23 -13.54 -0.23 -3.71
N ASP A 24 -14.43 -0.85 -2.93
CA ASP A 24 -14.91 -0.29 -1.68
C ASP A 24 -13.88 -0.57 -0.57
N ILE A 25 -13.52 0.48 0.16
CA ILE A 25 -12.52 0.47 1.24
C ILE A 25 -13.25 0.65 2.56
N MET A 26 -13.25 -0.40 3.36
CA MET A 26 -13.95 -0.51 4.63
C MET A 26 -12.94 -0.60 5.78
N ASN A 27 -13.38 -0.37 7.02
CA ASN A 27 -12.57 -0.58 8.21
C ASN A 27 -12.03 -2.02 8.32
N SER A 28 -12.77 -2.98 7.75
CA SER A 28 -12.37 -4.38 7.63
C SER A 28 -11.40 -4.64 6.48
N GLY A 29 -11.31 -3.73 5.49
CA GLY A 29 -10.39 -3.79 4.36
C GLY A 29 -10.93 -3.43 3.01
N VAL A 30 -10.11 -3.73 2.01
CA VAL A 30 -10.44 -3.57 0.59
C VAL A 30 -11.34 -4.73 0.18
N GLU A 31 -12.52 -4.42 -0.32
CA GLU A 31 -13.45 -5.44 -0.80
C GLU A 31 -12.81 -6.27 -1.92
N GLY A 32 -13.01 -7.59 -1.87
CA GLY A 32 -12.37 -8.54 -2.78
C GLY A 32 -10.93 -8.93 -2.41
N ASP A 33 -10.32 -8.30 -1.40
CA ASP A 33 -9.00 -8.70 -0.89
C ASP A 33 -9.09 -9.52 0.39
N PHE A 34 -8.68 -10.78 0.32
CA PHE A 34 -8.50 -11.64 1.47
C PHE A 34 -7.05 -11.59 1.96
N ASN A 35 -6.88 -11.21 3.22
CA ASN A 35 -5.59 -11.27 3.88
C ASN A 35 -5.70 -12.12 5.16
N ARG A 36 -4.89 -13.19 5.25
CA ARG A 36 -4.83 -14.09 6.41
C ARG A 36 -4.44 -13.37 7.72
N PHE A 37 -3.70 -12.27 7.65
CA PHE A 37 -3.40 -11.44 8.81
C PHE A 37 -4.66 -10.74 9.37
N ARG A 38 -5.71 -10.60 8.56
CA ARG A 38 -7.02 -10.07 8.98
C ARG A 38 -7.97 -11.15 9.49
N SER A 39 -7.82 -12.40 9.03
CA SER A 39 -8.81 -13.45 9.28
C SER A 39 -8.67 -14.15 10.64
N ASN A 40 -7.49 -14.08 11.29
CA ASN A 40 -7.29 -14.72 12.59
C ASN A 40 -7.64 -13.75 13.73
N LYS A 41 -8.88 -13.86 14.24
CA LYS A 41 -9.39 -13.17 15.44
C LYS A 41 -9.62 -11.65 15.31
N GLY A 42 -10.48 -11.24 14.38
CA GLY A 42 -11.06 -9.89 14.37
C GLY A 42 -10.38 -8.87 13.46
N GLY A 43 -9.25 -9.23 12.86
CA GLY A 43 -8.51 -8.37 11.95
C GLY A 43 -7.87 -7.17 12.64
N ASP A 44 -6.65 -6.84 12.23
CA ASP A 44 -6.01 -5.63 12.72
C ASP A 44 -6.47 -4.46 11.85
N ALA A 45 -7.28 -3.56 12.44
CA ALA A 45 -7.77 -2.36 11.78
C ALA A 45 -6.61 -1.43 11.37
N ASP A 46 -5.44 -1.55 12.00
CA ASP A 46 -4.26 -0.76 11.68
C ASP A 46 -3.63 -1.23 10.36
N ARG A 47 -3.94 -2.45 9.94
CA ARG A 47 -3.41 -3.07 8.72
C ARG A 47 -4.49 -3.18 7.65
N ALA A 48 -5.34 -2.16 7.57
CA ALA A 48 -6.55 -2.20 6.77
C ALA A 48 -6.28 -2.09 5.25
N VAL A 49 -5.23 -1.37 4.88
CA VAL A 49 -4.84 -1.15 3.49
C VAL A 49 -3.32 -1.18 3.41
N CYS A 50 -2.76 -1.87 2.42
CA CYS A 50 -1.33 -1.77 2.10
C CYS A 50 -1.14 -0.86 0.88
N ILE A 51 -0.21 0.10 0.97
CA ILE A 51 0.03 1.13 -0.05
C ILE A 51 1.48 1.07 -0.51
N PHE A 52 1.74 1.25 -1.81
CA PHE A 52 3.10 1.40 -2.34
C PHE A 52 3.23 2.48 -3.41
N SER A 53 4.45 3.01 -3.57
CA SER A 53 4.78 4.00 -4.60
C SER A 53 5.10 3.34 -5.93
N LEU A 54 4.49 3.86 -6.99
CA LEU A 54 4.83 3.51 -8.37
C LEU A 54 6.28 3.88 -8.70
N GLU A 55 6.75 5.03 -8.22
CA GLU A 55 8.12 5.49 -8.42
C GLU A 55 9.14 4.53 -7.79
N LEU A 56 8.86 4.02 -6.60
CA LEU A 56 9.72 3.02 -5.96
C LEU A 56 9.69 1.67 -6.70
N ILE A 57 8.52 1.22 -7.15
CA ILE A 57 8.41 0.01 -7.99
C ILE A 57 9.27 0.19 -9.25
N GLN A 58 9.20 1.35 -9.91
CA GLN A 58 10.00 1.61 -11.10
C GLN A 58 11.51 1.62 -10.79
N ARG A 59 11.93 2.26 -9.70
CA ARG A 59 13.35 2.22 -9.28
C ARG A 59 13.83 0.80 -9.00
N LEU A 60 13.02 -0.03 -8.35
CA LEU A 60 13.34 -1.44 -8.11
C LEU A 60 13.43 -2.23 -9.42
N LYS A 61 12.56 -1.95 -10.40
CA LYS A 61 12.68 -2.51 -11.76
C LYS A 61 13.98 -2.09 -12.45
N ASP A 62 14.37 -0.82 -12.30
CA ASP A 62 15.62 -0.30 -12.86
C ASP A 62 16.86 -0.93 -12.19
N GLU A 63 16.76 -1.32 -10.92
CA GLU A 63 17.74 -2.17 -10.20
C GLU A 63 17.73 -3.64 -10.68
N GLY A 64 16.80 -4.01 -11.56
CA GLY A 64 16.66 -5.34 -12.18
C GLY A 64 15.71 -6.29 -11.44
N HIS A 65 15.02 -5.83 -10.40
CA HIS A 65 14.07 -6.66 -9.67
C HIS A 65 12.85 -6.99 -10.55
N PRO A 66 12.37 -8.24 -10.60
CA PRO A 66 11.18 -8.64 -11.35
C PRO A 66 9.88 -8.25 -10.61
N ILE A 67 9.90 -7.13 -9.91
CA ILE A 67 8.76 -6.60 -9.17
C ILE A 67 7.73 -6.06 -10.14
N GLU A 68 6.46 -6.33 -9.90
CA GLU A 68 5.34 -5.83 -10.68
C GLU A 68 4.28 -5.20 -9.77
N ILE A 69 3.39 -4.41 -10.35
CA ILE A 69 2.24 -3.87 -9.63
C ILE A 69 1.41 -5.02 -9.06
N GLY A 70 1.08 -4.95 -7.77
CA GLY A 70 0.38 -5.98 -7.01
C GLY A 70 1.25 -7.17 -6.60
N SER A 71 2.50 -7.28 -7.06
CA SER A 71 3.37 -8.44 -6.77
C SER A 71 3.89 -8.45 -5.34
N THR A 72 3.93 -7.27 -4.70
CA THR A 72 4.29 -7.12 -3.29
C THR A 72 3.09 -7.11 -2.35
N GLY A 73 1.88 -7.38 -2.84
CA GLY A 73 0.68 -7.49 -2.02
C GLY A 73 0.12 -6.15 -1.53
N GLU A 74 0.57 -5.03 -2.11
CA GLU A 74 -0.05 -3.73 -1.93
C GLU A 74 -1.45 -3.71 -2.53
N ASN A 75 -2.40 -3.10 -1.82
CA ASN A 75 -3.75 -2.86 -2.31
C ASN A 75 -3.83 -1.62 -3.19
N LEU A 76 -3.12 -0.56 -2.82
CA LEU A 76 -3.09 0.69 -3.58
C LEU A 76 -1.68 0.95 -4.05
N THR A 77 -1.51 1.08 -5.36
CA THR A 77 -0.29 1.64 -5.94
C THR A 77 -0.58 3.09 -6.29
N ILE A 78 0.17 4.03 -5.72
CA ILE A 78 -0.03 5.46 -5.91
C ILE A 78 1.20 6.11 -6.53
N ARG A 79 1.02 7.27 -7.17
CA ARG A 79 2.09 8.05 -7.79
C ARG A 79 1.99 9.52 -7.42
N GLY A 80 3.06 10.27 -7.60
CA GLY A 80 3.10 11.73 -7.41
C GLY A 80 3.07 12.19 -5.95
N VAL A 81 3.25 11.26 -5.00
CA VAL A 81 3.37 11.55 -3.57
C VAL A 81 4.84 11.50 -3.17
N ASP A 82 5.29 12.48 -2.38
CA ASP A 82 6.64 12.48 -1.81
C ASP A 82 6.74 11.40 -0.73
N TRP A 83 7.26 10.24 -1.12
CA TRP A 83 7.27 9.04 -0.27
C TRP A 83 8.16 9.19 0.97
N ASP A 84 9.24 9.98 0.86
CA ASP A 84 10.19 10.21 1.96
C ASP A 84 9.59 11.13 3.05
N SER A 85 8.51 11.86 2.71
CA SER A 85 7.77 12.70 3.67
C SER A 85 6.75 11.93 4.51
N LEU A 86 6.49 10.66 4.17
CA LEU A 86 5.48 9.85 4.85
C LEU A 86 6.01 9.31 6.18
N SER A 87 5.18 9.41 7.21
CA SER A 87 5.41 8.86 8.54
C SER A 87 4.13 8.27 9.12
N GLU A 88 4.25 7.49 10.19
CA GLU A 88 3.11 7.07 10.99
C GLU A 88 2.27 8.29 11.42
N GLY A 89 0.93 8.16 11.34
CA GLY A 89 -0.01 9.24 11.56
C GLY A 89 -0.30 10.12 10.33
N THR A 90 0.46 9.98 9.25
CA THR A 90 0.16 10.71 8.00
C THR A 90 -1.22 10.33 7.47
N ARG A 91 -2.04 11.32 7.13
CA ARG A 91 -3.38 11.09 6.58
C ARG A 91 -3.41 11.30 5.07
N LEU A 92 -4.01 10.34 4.37
CA LEU A 92 -4.19 10.37 2.93
C LEU A 92 -5.69 10.45 2.60
N GLU A 93 -6.09 11.49 1.90
CA GLU A 93 -7.39 11.58 1.25
C GLU A 93 -7.29 11.01 -0.17
N ILE A 94 -8.06 9.95 -0.43
CA ILE A 94 -8.06 9.20 -1.69
C ILE A 94 -9.50 8.94 -2.13
N GLY A 95 -9.96 9.63 -3.17
CA GLY A 95 -11.39 9.59 -3.55
C GLY A 95 -12.28 9.97 -2.37
N ASP A 96 -13.20 9.09 -2.00
CA ASP A 96 -14.08 9.28 -0.84
C ASP A 96 -13.44 8.85 0.50
N VAL A 97 -12.30 8.18 0.45
CA VAL A 97 -11.67 7.50 1.58
C VAL A 97 -10.67 8.41 2.30
N VAL A 98 -10.59 8.28 3.62
CA VAL A 98 -9.49 8.83 4.42
C VAL A 98 -8.74 7.68 5.08
N LEU A 99 -7.45 7.58 4.79
CA LEU A 99 -6.54 6.61 5.39
C LEU A 99 -5.57 7.32 6.33
N GLU A 100 -5.13 6.64 7.39
CA GLU A 100 -4.04 7.08 8.25
C GLU A 100 -2.96 6.00 8.28
N LEU A 101 -1.73 6.37 7.94
CA LEU A 101 -0.60 5.45 7.93
C LEU A 101 -0.33 5.00 9.37
N SER A 102 -0.27 3.69 9.57
CA SER A 102 -0.16 3.07 10.90
C SER A 102 1.25 2.57 11.18
N GLU A 103 1.90 1.94 10.20
CA GLU A 103 3.27 1.44 10.32
C GLU A 103 3.86 1.09 8.95
N PRO A 104 5.19 1.03 8.82
CA PRO A 104 5.85 0.43 7.68
C PRO A 104 5.48 -1.05 7.53
N CYS A 105 5.20 -1.50 6.30
CA CYS A 105 4.87 -2.88 6.04
C CYS A 105 6.12 -3.75 5.97
N ALA A 106 6.40 -4.48 7.05
CA ALA A 106 7.49 -5.44 7.11
C ALA A 106 7.47 -6.41 5.90
N PRO A 107 8.61 -6.63 5.24
CA PRO A 107 8.68 -7.56 4.12
C PRO A 107 8.61 -9.02 4.62
N CYS A 108 8.16 -9.93 3.77
CA CYS A 108 8.05 -11.34 4.13
C CYS A 108 8.37 -12.26 2.95
N SER A 109 8.61 -13.54 3.23
CA SER A 109 9.02 -14.51 2.21
C SER A 109 8.04 -14.69 1.05
N LYS A 110 6.77 -14.28 1.20
CA LYS A 110 5.75 -14.35 0.15
C LYS A 110 6.06 -13.44 -1.03
N ILE A 111 6.69 -12.30 -0.79
CA ILE A 111 7.04 -11.33 -1.85
C ILE A 111 8.41 -11.63 -2.48
N GLY A 112 9.06 -12.73 -2.10
CA GLY A 112 10.42 -13.07 -2.55
C GLY A 112 10.58 -13.14 -4.07
N GLU A 113 9.58 -13.62 -4.81
CA GLU A 113 9.64 -13.69 -6.27
C GLU A 113 9.65 -12.31 -6.95
N SER A 114 9.33 -11.23 -6.23
CA SER A 114 9.44 -9.86 -6.74
C SER A 114 10.87 -9.33 -6.69
N PHE A 115 11.83 -10.06 -6.10
CA PHE A 115 13.18 -9.56 -5.87
C PHE A 115 14.26 -10.51 -6.40
N ILE A 116 15.30 -9.96 -7.04
CA ILE A 116 16.46 -10.74 -7.49
C ILE A 116 17.03 -11.53 -6.31
N GLY A 117 17.19 -12.84 -6.50
CA GLY A 117 17.73 -13.74 -5.48
C GLY A 117 16.85 -13.85 -4.22
N ARG A 118 15.56 -13.47 -4.32
CA ARG A 118 14.61 -13.47 -3.20
C ARG A 118 15.01 -12.54 -2.05
N ARG A 119 15.77 -11.48 -2.33
CA ARG A 119 16.17 -10.43 -1.38
C ARG A 119 15.02 -9.45 -1.13
N PHE A 120 13.95 -9.94 -0.51
CA PHE A 120 12.74 -9.14 -0.20
C PHE A 120 12.95 -8.13 0.93
N ASP A 121 14.02 -8.28 1.71
CA ASP A 121 14.51 -7.33 2.71
C ASP A 121 14.98 -5.99 2.10
N ARG A 122 15.12 -5.90 0.77
CA ARG A 122 15.43 -4.64 0.06
C ARG A 122 14.41 -3.52 0.30
N VAL A 123 13.17 -3.86 0.65
CA VAL A 123 12.09 -2.90 0.99
C VAL A 123 11.78 -2.91 2.50
N ASP A 124 12.74 -3.36 3.31
CA ASP A 124 12.66 -3.28 4.76
C ASP A 124 12.95 -1.84 5.22
N HIS A 125 12.05 -1.29 6.05
CA HIS A 125 12.17 0.08 6.53
C HIS A 125 13.39 0.31 7.43
N ASP A 126 13.76 -0.69 8.23
CA ASP A 126 14.86 -0.58 9.19
C ASP A 126 16.23 -0.66 8.49
N GLN A 127 16.27 -1.27 7.30
CA GLN A 127 17.48 -1.37 6.48
C GLN A 127 17.59 -0.24 5.47
N GLU A 128 16.47 0.13 4.85
CA GLU A 128 16.39 1.06 3.73
C GLU A 128 15.21 2.03 3.97
N TYR A 129 15.44 3.01 4.85
CA TYR A 129 14.44 4.04 5.18
C TYR A 129 13.88 4.68 3.91
N GLY A 130 12.56 4.83 3.83
CA GLY A 130 11.87 5.38 2.66
C GLY A 130 11.60 4.36 1.53
N TRP A 131 11.99 3.09 1.65
CA TRP A 131 11.73 2.07 0.61
C TRP A 131 10.57 1.12 0.92
N SER A 132 10.05 1.17 2.14
CA SER A 132 8.98 0.30 2.57
C SER A 132 7.63 0.68 1.97
N ARG A 133 6.79 -0.34 1.77
CA ARG A 133 5.33 -0.19 1.70
C ARG A 133 4.80 0.39 3.01
N TRP A 134 3.62 0.98 2.98
CA TRP A 134 2.91 1.43 4.19
C TRP A 134 1.68 0.57 4.46
N LEU A 135 1.40 0.32 5.74
CA LEU A 135 0.09 -0.12 6.21
C LEU A 135 -0.69 1.10 6.68
N ALA A 136 -2.01 1.03 6.55
CA ALA A 136 -2.89 2.12 6.94
C ALA A 136 -4.21 1.61 7.54
N ARG A 137 -4.73 2.36 8.51
CA ARG A 137 -6.10 2.25 9.02
C ARG A 137 -7.05 3.11 8.19
N VAL A 138 -8.32 2.71 8.15
CA VAL A 138 -9.37 3.50 7.51
C VAL A 138 -10.01 4.44 8.55
N LEU A 139 -9.98 5.74 8.29
CA LEU A 139 -10.67 6.75 9.12
C LEU A 139 -12.05 7.09 8.55
N ARG A 140 -12.19 7.02 7.23
CA ARG A 140 -13.47 7.19 6.53
C ARG A 140 -13.57 6.15 5.41
N GLU A 141 -14.56 5.28 5.51
CA GLU A 141 -14.88 4.30 4.47
C GLU A 141 -15.42 4.99 3.21
N GLY A 142 -15.29 4.33 2.07
CA GLY A 142 -15.73 4.89 0.80
C GLY A 142 -15.23 4.09 -0.39
N ARG A 143 -15.46 4.62 -1.59
CA ARG A 143 -15.00 4.01 -2.84
C ARG A 143 -13.74 4.70 -3.35
N VAL A 144 -12.82 3.91 -3.88
CA VAL A 144 -11.65 4.39 -4.62
C VAL A 144 -11.71 3.82 -6.03
N SER A 145 -11.39 4.65 -7.01
CA SER A 145 -11.23 4.28 -8.42
C SER A 145 -9.83 4.62 -8.92
N VAL A 146 -9.36 3.90 -9.93
CA VAL A 146 -8.11 4.24 -10.63
C VAL A 146 -8.22 5.68 -11.18
N GLY A 147 -7.18 6.47 -10.96
CA GLY A 147 -7.15 7.90 -11.33
C GLY A 147 -7.63 8.86 -10.25
N ASP A 148 -8.14 8.37 -9.11
CA ASP A 148 -8.52 9.23 -7.99
C ASP A 148 -7.32 10.00 -7.44
N SER A 149 -7.54 11.26 -7.05
CA SER A 149 -6.49 12.08 -6.47
C SER A 149 -6.09 11.58 -5.09
N VAL A 150 -4.80 11.61 -4.80
CA VAL A 150 -4.22 11.35 -3.48
C VAL A 150 -3.65 12.65 -2.92
N ASN A 151 -4.17 13.08 -1.77
CA ASN A 151 -3.71 14.28 -1.08
C ASN A 151 -3.27 13.94 0.34
N ILE A 152 -2.09 14.43 0.74
CA ILE A 152 -1.66 14.39 2.14
C ILE A 152 -2.44 15.47 2.89
N VAL A 153 -3.18 15.06 3.92
CA VAL A 153 -3.87 15.97 4.82
C VAL A 153 -2.90 16.34 5.93
N ILE A 154 -2.49 17.60 5.97
CA ILE A 154 -1.74 18.15 7.10
C ILE A 154 -2.72 18.25 8.26
N THR A 155 -2.62 17.33 9.22
CA THR A 155 -3.22 17.53 10.53
C THR A 155 -2.36 18.54 11.28
N PRO A 156 -2.89 19.68 11.74
CA PRO A 156 -2.18 20.51 12.71
C PRO A 156 -1.80 19.63 13.90
N ASP A 157 -0.54 19.71 14.31
CA ASP A 157 0.06 18.91 15.37
C ASP A 157 -0.90 18.74 16.57
N GLN A 158 -1.02 17.51 17.07
CA GLN A 158 -1.62 17.23 18.37
C GLN A 158 -0.74 17.76 19.50
#